data_AF-B9M7R4-F1
#
_entry.id   AF-B9M7R4-F1
#
_cell.length_a   1.000
_cell.length_b   1.000
_cell.length_c   1.000
_cell.angle_alpha   90.00
_cell.angle_beta   90.00
_cell.angle_gamma   90.00
#
_symmetry.space_group_name_H-M   'P 1'
#
loop_
_entity.id
_entity.type
_entity.pdbx_description
1 polymer ?
#
loop_
_entity_poly.entity_id
_entity_poly.type
_entity_poly.pdbx_seq_one_letter_code
_entity_poly.pdbx_strand_id
1 'polypeptide(L)'
;MKWMITARVIAMTLLPGKKREIPLELVFSRALPAVGGEFISVPETQLSHLNDFRTVVNDKQQLRLFFKDCLAPAAPFLLFRLKRQGFSLCRAQATREGIYLSAER
;
A
#
# COMPACT_ATOMS: atom_id res chain seq x y z
N MET A 1 17.96 8.04 -3.21
CA MET A 1 16.64 8.15 -2.55
C MET A 1 15.87 6.82 -2.44
N LYS A 2 15.99 5.84 -3.36
CA LYS A 2 15.26 4.54 -3.33
C LYS A 2 15.36 3.74 -2.02
N TRP A 3 16.54 3.75 -1.38
CA TRP A 3 16.75 3.09 -0.08
C TRP A 3 15.95 3.72 1.06
N MET A 4 15.71 5.04 1.01
CA MET A 4 14.91 5.76 2.02
C MET A 4 13.43 5.35 1.95
N ILE A 5 12.88 5.23 0.74
CA ILE A 5 11.51 4.76 0.49
C ILE A 5 11.36 3.30 0.98
N THR A 6 12.30 2.44 0.60
CA THR A 6 12.29 1.02 0.99
C THR A 6 12.36 0.85 2.51
N ALA A 7 13.28 1.56 3.17
CA ALA A 7 13.42 1.52 4.63
C ALA A 7 12.15 2.02 5.34
N ARG A 8 11.51 3.09 4.84
CA ARG A 8 10.25 3.61 5.39
C ARG A 8 9.11 2.62 5.23
N VAL A 9 8.97 1.99 4.06
CA VAL A 9 7.96 0.95 3.83
C VAL A 9 8.16 -0.21 4.80
N ILE A 10 9.38 -0.72 4.92
CA ILE A 10 9.70 -1.82 5.85
C ILE A 10 9.39 -1.41 7.30
N ALA A 11 9.88 -0.25 7.75
CA ALA A 11 9.64 0.22 9.12
C ALA A 11 8.15 0.38 9.43
N MET A 12 7.37 0.97 8.50
CA MET A 12 5.93 1.14 8.66
C MET A 12 5.19 -0.18 8.59
N THR A 13 5.70 -1.18 7.86
CA THR A 13 5.08 -2.51 7.87
C THR A 13 5.34 -3.30 9.15
N LEU A 14 6.46 -3.07 9.82
CA LEU A 14 6.82 -3.77 11.06
C LEU A 14 6.22 -3.11 12.32
N LEU A 15 6.14 -1.78 12.35
CA LEU A 15 5.70 -1.04 13.53
C LEU A 15 4.19 -0.74 13.48
N PRO A 16 3.45 -0.92 14.59
CA PRO A 16 2.06 -0.48 14.67
C PRO A 16 2.03 1.05 14.67
N GLY A 17 1.49 1.65 13.61
CA GLY A 17 1.32 3.10 13.55
C GLY A 17 0.25 3.58 14.53
N LYS A 18 0.49 4.73 15.17
CA LYS A 18 -0.57 5.47 15.87
C LYS A 18 -1.67 5.81 14.84
N LYS A 19 -2.93 5.49 15.16
CA LYS A 19 -4.10 5.97 14.41
C LYS A 19 -4.05 7.50 14.38
N ARG A 20 -3.65 8.09 13.26
CA ARG A 20 -3.87 9.51 12.97
C ARG A 20 -5.08 9.55 12.05
N GLU A 21 -6.21 9.92 12.62
CA GLU A 21 -7.44 10.21 11.89
C GLU A 21 -7.22 11.52 11.13
N ILE A 22 -6.97 11.43 9.83
CA ILE A 22 -7.03 12.57 8.92
C ILE A 22 -8.26 12.32 8.03
N PRO A 23 -9.09 13.34 7.76
CA PRO A 23 -10.24 13.19 6.87
C PRO A 23 -9.78 12.66 5.51
N LEU A 24 -10.34 11.51 5.13
CA LEU A 24 -10.08 10.82 3.85
C LEU A 24 -10.33 11.74 2.63
N GLU A 25 -11.10 12.82 2.77
CA GLU A 25 -11.46 13.72 1.67
C GLU A 25 -10.30 14.39 0.93
N LEU A 26 -9.19 14.71 1.63
CA LEU A 26 -8.03 15.36 1.00
C LEU A 26 -7.10 14.39 0.26
N VAL A 27 -7.21 13.09 0.53
CA VAL A 27 -6.54 12.02 -0.23
C VAL A 27 -7.40 11.59 -1.43
N PHE A 28 -8.72 11.80 -1.33
CA PHE A 28 -9.74 11.35 -2.28
C PHE A 28 -10.24 12.43 -3.25
N SER A 29 -9.68 13.65 -3.28
CA SER A 29 -10.04 14.67 -4.28
C SER A 29 -9.71 14.27 -5.73
N ARG A 30 -9.08 13.10 -5.92
CA ARG A 30 -9.16 12.31 -7.14
C ARG A 30 -9.70 10.93 -6.78
N ALA A 31 -11.02 10.83 -6.64
CA ALA A 31 -11.73 9.60 -6.94
C ALA A 31 -11.38 9.23 -8.39
N LEU A 32 -10.29 8.49 -8.59
CA LEU A 32 -10.15 7.72 -9.80
C LEU A 32 -10.99 6.48 -9.55
N PRO A 33 -12.01 6.26 -10.37
CA PRO A 33 -12.86 5.11 -10.20
C PRO A 33 -11.96 3.88 -10.34
N ALA A 34 -12.11 2.91 -9.43
CA ALA A 34 -11.58 1.57 -9.66
C ALA A 34 -12.40 0.91 -10.80
N VAL A 35 -12.36 1.50 -11.99
CA VAL A 35 -12.87 0.96 -13.24
C VAL A 35 -11.74 0.12 -13.79
N GLY A 36 -11.77 -1.17 -13.47
CA GLY A 36 -10.99 -2.20 -14.14
C GLY A 36 -9.47 -2.11 -13.95
N GLY A 37 -8.89 -3.09 -13.26
CA GLY A 37 -7.49 -3.44 -13.55
C GLY A 37 -6.39 -2.60 -12.89
N GLU A 38 -6.53 -1.28 -12.77
CA GLU A 38 -5.41 -0.36 -12.54
C GLU A 38 -4.93 -0.30 -11.08
N PHE A 39 -3.60 -0.14 -10.90
CA PHE A 39 -2.95 -0.01 -9.60
C PHE A 39 -2.84 1.46 -9.18
N ILE A 40 -3.18 1.76 -7.92
CA ILE A 40 -3.10 3.11 -7.38
C ILE A 40 -1.66 3.40 -6.95
N SER A 41 -1.02 4.40 -7.57
CA SER A 41 0.33 4.82 -7.17
C SER A 41 0.31 5.52 -5.81
N VAL A 42 1.12 5.03 -4.87
CA VAL A 42 1.24 5.61 -3.53
C VAL A 42 2.42 6.58 -3.51
N PRO A 43 2.20 7.90 -3.35
CA PRO A 43 3.28 8.86 -3.24
C PRO A 43 4.02 8.71 -1.90
N GLU A 44 5.31 9.08 -1.87
CA GLU A 44 6.18 8.94 -0.69
C GLU A 44 5.61 9.65 0.56
N THR A 45 4.91 10.76 0.38
CA THR A 45 4.25 11.52 1.44
C THR A 45 3.12 10.74 2.12
N GLN A 46 2.52 9.77 1.42
CA GLN A 46 1.38 8.99 1.91
C GLN A 46 1.75 7.63 2.49
N LEU A 47 3.03 7.26 2.51
CA LEU A 47 3.50 6.00 3.12
C LEU A 47 3.06 5.86 4.58
N SER A 48 3.01 6.98 5.32
CA SER A 48 2.58 7.06 6.72
C SER A 48 1.15 6.55 6.96
N HIS A 49 0.31 6.56 5.93
CA HIS A 49 -1.09 6.14 5.98
C HIS A 49 -1.28 4.66 5.66
N LEU A 50 -0.24 3.98 5.16
CA LEU A 50 -0.25 2.53 4.89
C LEU A 50 -0.17 1.68 6.16
N ASN A 51 -0.32 2.32 7.33
CA ASN A 51 -0.41 1.62 8.59
C ASN A 51 -1.66 0.74 8.66
N ASP A 52 -2.75 1.11 7.97
CA ASP A 52 -3.96 0.31 7.85
C ASP A 52 -4.37 0.18 6.37
N PHE A 53 -4.16 -0.99 5.77
CA PHE A 53 -4.54 -1.23 4.37
C PHE A 53 -6.05 -1.32 4.18
N ARG A 54 -6.84 -1.38 5.26
CA ARG A 54 -8.32 -1.41 5.20
C ARG A 54 -8.92 -0.10 4.73
N THR A 55 -8.20 1.02 4.83
CA THR A 55 -8.70 2.32 4.37
C THR A 55 -8.51 2.55 2.87
N VAL A 56 -7.83 1.63 2.19
CA VAL A 56 -7.46 1.74 0.76
C VAL A 56 -7.98 0.56 -0.07
N VAL A 57 -9.02 -0.12 0.43
CA VAL A 57 -9.78 -1.12 -0.33
C VAL A 57 -10.87 -0.43 -1.16
N ASN A 58 -11.18 -1.00 -2.32
CA ASN A 58 -12.32 -0.55 -3.12
C ASN A 58 -13.65 -1.16 -2.59
N ASP A 59 -14.77 -0.78 -3.21
CA ASP A 59 -16.11 -1.27 -2.86
C ASP A 59 -16.25 -2.81 -2.95
N LYS A 60 -15.37 -3.46 -3.72
CA LYS A 60 -15.31 -4.92 -3.87
C LYS A 60 -14.38 -5.61 -2.86
N GLN A 61 -13.93 -4.92 -1.83
CA GLN A 61 -12.94 -5.42 -0.86
C GLN A 61 -11.58 -5.83 -1.50
N GLN A 62 -11.26 -5.27 -2.67
CA GLN A 62 -9.99 -5.51 -3.35
C GLN A 62 -9.03 -4.35 -3.12
N LEU A 63 -7.75 -4.67 -3.00
CA LEU A 63 -6.65 -3.73 -2.84
C LEU A 63 -5.70 -3.86 -4.03
N ARG A 64 -5.32 -2.73 -4.64
CA ARG A 64 -4.33 -2.64 -5.72
C ARG A 64 -3.49 -1.37 -5.57
N LEU A 65 -2.27 -1.52 -5.07
CA LEU A 65 -1.35 -0.41 -4.78
C LEU A 65 -0.04 -0.57 -5.55
N PHE A 66 0.55 0.54 -5.97
CA PHE A 66 1.88 0.59 -6.58
C PHE A 66 2.81 1.50 -5.76
N PHE A 67 3.87 0.90 -5.23
CA PHE A 67 4.91 1.56 -4.46
C PHE A 67 6.06 1.92 -5.38
N LYS A 68 6.00 3.10 -5.98
CA LYS A 68 7.04 3.60 -6.87
C LYS A 68 8.37 3.73 -6.12
N ASP A 69 9.47 3.40 -6.80
CA ASP A 69 10.85 3.45 -6.29
C ASP A 69 11.13 2.57 -5.05
N CYS A 70 10.18 1.70 -4.68
CA CYS A 70 10.33 0.73 -3.61
C CYS A 70 11.08 -0.52 -4.09
N LEU A 71 12.13 -0.90 -3.39
CA LEU A 71 12.98 -2.03 -3.77
C LEU A 71 12.34 -3.35 -3.36
N ALA A 72 12.62 -4.40 -4.15
CA ALA A 72 12.13 -5.77 -3.95
C ALA A 72 12.21 -6.30 -2.50
N PRO A 73 13.22 -5.99 -1.67
CA PRO A 73 13.27 -6.44 -0.28
C PRO A 73 12.07 -6.03 0.59
N ALA A 74 11.31 -4.99 0.22
CA ALA A 74 10.11 -4.59 0.95
C ALA A 74 8.90 -5.50 0.70
N ALA A 75 8.88 -6.27 -0.39
CA ALA A 75 7.77 -7.14 -0.78
C ALA A 75 7.32 -8.14 0.31
N PRO A 76 8.21 -8.93 0.94
CA PRO A 76 7.80 -9.87 2.00
C PRO A 76 7.15 -9.17 3.19
N PHE A 77 7.59 -7.95 3.53
CA PHE A 77 7.03 -7.20 4.65
C PHE A 77 5.63 -6.65 4.35
N LEU A 78 5.40 -6.19 3.11
CA LEU A 78 4.08 -5.79 2.63
C LEU A 78 3.10 -6.97 2.68
N LEU A 79 3.51 -8.13 2.18
CA LEU A 79 2.70 -9.35 2.21
C LEU A 79 2.39 -9.81 3.63
N PHE A 80 3.40 -9.80 4.51
CA PHE A 80 3.23 -10.14 5.92
C PHE A 80 2.19 -9.25 6.61
N ARG A 81 2.22 -7.93 6.35
CA ARG A 81 1.26 -7.00 6.94
C ARG A 81 -0.16 -7.23 6.43
N LEU A 82 -0.35 -7.41 5.11
CA LEU A 82 -1.65 -7.74 4.53
C LEU A 82 -2.25 -8.98 5.19
N LYS A 83 -1.46 -10.04 5.35
CA LYS A 83 -1.88 -11.27 6.04
C LYS A 83 -2.30 -11.00 7.48
N ARG A 84 -1.52 -10.22 8.24
CA ARG A 84 -1.88 -9.84 9.62
C ARG A 84 -3.15 -9.00 9.73
N GLN A 85 -3.48 -8.23 8.69
CA GLN A 85 -4.68 -7.41 8.65
C GLN A 85 -5.93 -8.17 8.18
N GLY A 86 -5.78 -9.43 7.79
CA GLY A 86 -6.86 -10.34 7.40
C GLY A 86 -7.12 -10.41 5.90
N PHE A 87 -6.19 -9.96 5.06
CA PHE A 87 -6.32 -10.08 3.61
C PHE A 87 -5.97 -11.50 3.11
N SER A 88 -6.66 -11.93 2.07
CA SER A 88 -6.43 -13.14 1.28
C SER A 88 -5.88 -12.79 -0.12
N LEU A 89 -5.50 -13.82 -0.89
CA LEU A 89 -4.98 -13.69 -2.27
C LEU A 89 -3.90 -12.60 -2.47
N CYS A 90 -3.04 -12.41 -1.47
CA CYS A 90 -2.02 -11.38 -1.48
C CYS A 90 -0.93 -11.70 -2.51
N ARG A 91 -0.64 -10.76 -3.40
CA ARG A 91 0.43 -10.85 -4.41
C ARG A 91 1.27 -9.58 -4.38
N ALA A 92 2.58 -9.75 -4.46
CA ALA A 92 3.52 -8.64 -4.61
C ALA A 92 4.43 -8.94 -5.81
N GLN A 93 4.50 -8.02 -6.76
CA GLN A 93 5.36 -8.11 -7.94
C GLN A 93 6.35 -6.94 -7.91
N ALA A 94 7.63 -7.26 -7.73
CA ALA A 94 8.70 -6.29 -7.81
C ALA A 94 9.12 -6.09 -9.28
N THR A 95 9.27 -4.83 -9.68
CA THR A 95 9.77 -4.41 -11.00
C THR A 95 10.94 -3.45 -10.82
N ARG A 96 11.53 -2.98 -11.93
CA ARG A 96 12.56 -1.94 -11.89
C ARG A 96 12.04 -0.58 -11.37
N GLU A 97 10.72 -0.37 -11.47
CA GLU A 97 10.06 0.89 -11.13
C GLU A 97 9.50 0.91 -9.71
N GLY A 98 9.31 -0.25 -9.07
CA GLY A 98 8.73 -0.34 -7.73
C GLY A 98 8.13 -1.69 -7.42
N ILE A 99 7.16 -1.71 -6.49
CA ILE A 99 6.40 -2.91 -6.12
C ILE A 99 4.92 -2.70 -6.41
N TYR A 100 4.34 -3.59 -7.20
CA TYR A 100 2.89 -3.74 -7.33
C TYR A 100 2.38 -4.69 -6.25
N LEU A 101 1.34 -4.29 -5.53
CA LEU A 101 0.76 -5.02 -4.42
C LEU A 101 -0.74 -5.18 -4.67
N SER A 102 -1.24 -6.40 -4.62
CA SER A 102 -2.68 -6.69 -4.72
C SER A 102 -3.15 -7.68 -3.67
N ALA A 103 -4.37 -7.53 -3.19
CA ALA A 103 -5.00 -8.48 -2.26
C ALA A 103 -6.53 -8.39 -2.31
N GLU A 104 -7.19 -9.38 -1.73
CA GLU A 104 -8.64 -9.40 -1.53
C GLU A 104 -8.94 -9.62 -0.04
N ARG A 105 -10.15 -9.30 0.42
CA ARG A 105 -10.54 -9.50 1.82
C ARG A 105 -11.87 -10.21 1.92
#